data_AF-A0A9N9IKL7-F1
#
_entry.id   AF-A0A9N9IKL7-F1
#
_cell.length_a   1.000
_cell.length_b   1.000
_cell.length_c   1.000
_cell.angle_alpha   90.00
_cell.angle_beta   90.00
_cell.angle_gamma   90.00
#
_symmetry.space_group_name_H-M   'P 1'
#
loop_
_entity.id
_entity.type
_entity.pdbx_description
1 polymer ?
#
loop_
_entity_poly.entity_id
_entity_poly.type
_entity_poly.pdbx_seq_one_letter_code
_entity_poly.pdbx_strand_id
1 'polypeptide(L)'
;NSKKNISLEPLSRPERPKRLSPKKRRHLEKLVSANKFSTYAKLANILNEKYTNLDISKRTILNELHSLNYISTVSKSIPLLTALHKQRRIEFAM
;
A
#
# COMPACT_ATOMS: atom_id res chain seq x y z
N ASN A 1 -10.99 -41.64 -36.05
CA ASN A 1 -9.84 -41.56 -35.11
C ASN A 1 -9.29 -40.13 -35.05
N SER A 2 -9.91 -39.26 -34.26
CA SER A 2 -9.42 -37.88 -34.07
C SER A 2 -8.76 -37.78 -32.69
N LYS A 3 -7.44 -37.59 -32.67
CA LYS A 3 -6.66 -37.33 -31.45
C LYS A 3 -7.00 -35.91 -30.99
N LYS A 4 -7.75 -35.78 -29.89
CA LYS A 4 -7.96 -34.49 -29.23
C LYS A 4 -6.62 -33.99 -28.70
N ASN A 5 -6.18 -32.83 -29.18
CA ASN A 5 -5.02 -32.12 -28.66
C ASN A 5 -5.31 -31.70 -27.20
N ILE A 6 -4.80 -32.46 -26.23
CA ILE A 6 -4.89 -32.12 -24.81
C ILE A 6 -3.81 -31.09 -24.53
N SER A 7 -4.20 -29.83 -24.32
CA SER A 7 -3.30 -28.82 -23.79
C SER A 7 -2.90 -29.21 -22.37
N LEU A 8 -1.62 -29.58 -22.17
CA LEU A 8 -1.03 -29.88 -20.88
C LEU A 8 -0.60 -28.58 -20.20
N GLU A 9 -1.57 -27.74 -19.84
CA GLU A 9 -1.26 -26.58 -18.99
C GLU A 9 -0.85 -27.08 -17.60
N PRO A 10 0.34 -26.70 -17.08
CA PRO A 10 0.80 -27.17 -15.79
C PRO A 10 -0.11 -26.65 -14.68
N LEU A 11 -0.53 -27.56 -13.79
CA LEU A 11 -1.32 -27.23 -12.62
C LEU A 11 -0.54 -26.28 -11.70
N SER A 12 -1.20 -25.21 -11.25
CA SER A 12 -0.61 -24.29 -10.27
C SER A 12 -0.32 -25.00 -8.95
N ARG A 13 0.88 -24.76 -8.41
CA ARG A 13 1.29 -25.33 -7.12
C ARG A 13 0.77 -24.46 -5.98
N PRO A 14 0.34 -25.05 -4.86
CA PRO A 14 -0.08 -24.28 -3.70
C PRO A 14 1.08 -23.42 -3.17
N GLU A 15 0.86 -22.11 -3.09
CA GLU A 15 1.83 -21.18 -2.53
C GLU A 15 1.85 -21.24 -1.00
N ARG A 16 2.94 -20.72 -0.42
CA ARG A 16 3.02 -20.52 1.03
C ARG A 16 1.97 -19.50 1.48
N PRO A 17 1.23 -19.75 2.57
CA PRO A 17 0.27 -18.79 3.09
C PRO A 17 0.96 -17.48 3.49
N LYS A 18 0.32 -16.36 3.12
CA LYS A 18 0.78 -15.02 3.52
C LYS A 18 0.64 -14.82 5.03
N ARG A 19 1.56 -14.06 5.62
CA ARG A 19 1.52 -13.69 7.04
C ARG A 19 0.32 -12.80 7.37
N LEU A 20 -0.05 -11.90 6.45
CA LEU A 20 -1.21 -11.03 6.59
C LEU A 20 -2.45 -11.75 6.02
N SER A 21 -3.39 -12.07 6.90
CA SER A 21 -4.71 -12.53 6.46
C SER A 21 -5.49 -11.38 5.79
N PRO A 22 -6.51 -11.68 4.95
CA PRO A 22 -7.26 -10.64 4.25
C PRO A 22 -7.84 -9.55 5.17
N LYS A 23 -8.30 -9.92 6.38
CA LYS A 23 -8.81 -8.97 7.38
C LYS A 23 -7.71 -8.03 7.89
N LYS A 24 -6.50 -8.55 8.12
CA LYS A 24 -5.35 -7.76 8.58
C LYS A 24 -4.81 -6.87 7.46
N ARG A 25 -4.82 -7.36 6.22
CA ARG A 25 -4.49 -6.59 5.00
C ARG A 25 -5.44 -5.40 4.82
N ARG A 26 -6.76 -5.62 4.93
CA ARG A 26 -7.75 -4.53 4.90
C ARG A 26 -7.53 -3.50 6.02
N HIS A 27 -7.06 -3.95 7.19
CA HIS A 27 -6.72 -3.02 8.27
C HIS A 27 -5.50 -2.17 7.93
N LEU A 28 -4.46 -2.74 7.31
CA LEU A 28 -3.30 -2.00 6.80
C LEU A 28 -3.73 -0.93 5.79
N GLU A 29 -4.61 -1.25 4.83
CA GLU A 29 -5.15 -0.28 3.86
C GLU A 29 -5.85 0.90 4.53
N LYS A 30 -6.63 0.63 5.59
CA LYS A 30 -7.27 1.69 6.38
C LYS A 30 -6.25 2.60 7.05
N LEU A 31 -5.19 2.03 7.63
CA LEU A 31 -4.12 2.82 8.28
C LEU A 31 -3.41 3.73 7.27
N VAL A 32 -3.08 3.21 6.09
CA VAL A 32 -2.44 3.99 5.02
C VAL A 32 -3.37 5.08 4.49
N SER A 33 -4.66 4.76 4.32
CA SER A 33 -5.66 5.73 3.84
C SER A 33 -5.89 6.87 4.83
N ALA A 34 -5.87 6.57 6.13
CA ALA A 34 -6.00 7.57 7.20
C ALA A 34 -4.75 8.45 7.32
N ASN A 35 -3.55 7.89 7.14
CA ASN A 35 -2.31 8.65 7.17
C ASN A 35 -1.32 8.16 6.10
N LYS A 36 -1.32 8.89 4.97
CA LYS A 36 -0.52 8.61 3.77
C LYS A 36 0.99 8.77 3.97
N PHE A 37 1.43 9.40 5.06
CA PHE A 37 2.85 9.68 5.34
C PHE A 37 3.44 8.74 6.40
N SER A 38 2.71 7.70 6.80
CA SER A 38 3.18 6.74 7.80
C SER A 38 4.37 5.93 7.27
N THR A 39 5.41 5.79 8.10
CA THR A 39 6.55 4.92 7.75
C THR A 39 6.18 3.45 7.88
N TYR A 40 6.84 2.59 7.08
CA TYR A 40 6.62 1.14 7.13
C TYR A 40 6.89 0.54 8.52
N ALA A 41 7.88 1.06 9.24
CA ALA A 41 8.19 0.61 10.61
C ALA A 41 7.05 0.96 11.58
N LYS A 42 6.51 2.19 11.47
CA LYS A 42 5.35 2.61 12.27
C LYS A 42 4.12 1.74 11.99
N LEU A 43 3.85 1.44 10.72
CA LEU A 43 2.75 0.55 10.33
C LEU A 43 2.93 -0.87 10.87
N ALA A 44 4.16 -1.40 10.86
CA ALA A 44 4.47 -2.71 11.44
C ALA A 44 4.22 -2.72 12.95
N ASN A 45 4.71 -1.71 13.68
CA ASN A 45 4.49 -1.60 15.13
C ASN A 45 3.00 -1.54 15.47
N ILE A 46 2.22 -0.69 14.81
CA ILE A 46 0.77 -0.59 15.02
C ILE A 46 0.07 -1.95 14.78
N LEU A 47 0.51 -2.70 13.77
CA LEU A 47 -0.08 -4.01 13.48
C LEU A 47 0.33 -5.09 14.49
N ASN A 48 1.59 -5.09 14.93
CA ASN A 48 2.08 -6.04 15.94
C ASN A 48 1.46 -5.74 17.32
N GLU A 49 1.30 -4.47 17.69
CA GLU A 49 0.61 -4.05 18.93
C GLU A 49 -0.86 -4.48 18.93
N LYS A 50 -1.57 -4.31 17.80
CA LYS A 50 -2.98 -4.69 17.70
C LYS A 50 -3.19 -6.20 17.61
N TYR A 51 -2.25 -6.93 17.01
CA TYR A 51 -2.33 -8.37 16.82
C TYR A 51 -1.12 -9.03 17.48
N THR A 52 -1.25 -9.38 18.77
CA THR A 52 -0.15 -9.88 19.62
C THR A 52 0.62 -11.08 19.04
N ASN A 53 -0.05 -11.94 18.26
CA ASN A 53 0.57 -13.12 17.63
C ASN A 53 1.13 -12.84 16.22
N LEU A 54 1.12 -11.58 15.79
CA LEU A 54 1.54 -11.17 14.47
C LEU A 54 2.93 -10.55 14.58
N ASP A 55 3.97 -11.36 14.34
CA ASP A 55 5.34 -10.85 14.19
C ASP A 55 5.59 -10.48 12.72
N ILE A 56 5.40 -9.19 12.40
CA ILE A 56 5.62 -8.62 11.08
C ILE A 56 6.81 -7.66 11.10
N SER A 57 7.73 -7.88 10.18
CA SER A 57 8.83 -6.97 9.91
C SER A 57 8.42 -5.82 8.97
N LYS A 58 9.18 -4.72 9.01
CA LYS A 58 9.08 -3.61 8.07
C LYS A 58 9.04 -4.06 6.60
N ARG A 59 9.84 -5.06 6.23
CA ARG A 59 9.97 -5.55 4.85
C ARG A 59 8.71 -6.26 4.38
N THR A 60 8.02 -6.97 5.28
CA THR A 60 6.72 -7.60 4.97
C THR A 60 5.65 -6.53 4.68
N ILE A 61 5.63 -5.43 5.43
CA ILE A 61 4.72 -4.30 5.13
C ILE A 61 5.03 -3.69 3.76
N LEU A 62 6.31 -3.44 3.46
CA LEU A 62 6.73 -2.93 2.16
C LEU A 62 6.21 -3.82 1.01
N ASN A 63 6.47 -5.12 1.08
CA ASN A 63 6.03 -6.07 0.04
C ASN A 63 4.49 -6.10 -0.09
N GLU A 64 3.78 -6.05 1.03
CA GLU A 64 2.31 -6.06 1.00
C GLU A 64 1.76 -4.78 0.37
N LEU A 65 2.33 -3.62 0.69
CA LEU A 65 1.96 -2.34 0.09
C LEU A 65 2.24 -2.31 -1.41
N HIS A 66 3.38 -2.85 -1.85
CA HIS A 66 3.65 -3.03 -3.28
C HIS A 66 2.62 -3.92 -3.95
N SER A 67 2.23 -5.04 -3.31
CA SER A 67 1.18 -5.94 -3.84
C SER A 67 -0.22 -5.30 -3.85
N LEU A 68 -0.40 -4.20 -3.12
CA LEU A 68 -1.61 -3.37 -3.08
C LEU A 68 -1.50 -2.15 -4.01
N ASN A 69 -0.42 -2.04 -4.80
CA ASN A 69 -0.12 -0.90 -5.66
C ASN A 69 0.02 0.45 -4.93
N TYR A 70 0.38 0.43 -3.65
CA TYR A 70 0.79 1.65 -2.96
C TYR A 70 2.24 1.98 -3.30
N ILE A 71 2.44 3.14 -3.93
CA ILE A 71 3.76 3.64 -4.32
C ILE A 71 4.13 4.81 -3.40
N SER A 72 5.33 4.78 -2.84
CA SER A 72 5.89 5.92 -2.12
C SER A 72 6.51 6.90 -3.12
N THR A 73 6.07 8.15 -3.05
CA THR A 73 6.61 9.24 -3.88
C THR A 73 7.05 10.38 -2.98
N VAL A 74 8.14 11.05 -3.35
CA VAL A 74 8.57 12.28 -2.67
C VAL A 74 7.57 13.38 -2.98
N SER A 75 7.08 14.08 -1.95
CA SER A 75 6.19 15.22 -2.12
C SER A 75 6.92 16.39 -2.78
N LYS A 76 6.22 17.13 -3.65
CA LYS A 76 6.75 18.36 -4.22
C LYS A 76 6.80 19.45 -3.14
N SER A 77 7.90 20.20 -3.07
CA SER A 77 7.97 21.40 -2.24
C SER A 77 7.02 22.45 -2.80
N ILE A 78 6.12 22.97 -1.98
CA ILE A 78 5.16 24.01 -2.33
C ILE A 78 5.40 25.19 -1.39
N PRO A 79 5.55 26.43 -1.90
CA PRO A 79 5.74 27.59 -1.04
C PRO A 79 4.52 27.82 -0.15
N LEU A 80 4.76 28.22 1.09
CA LEU A 80 3.69 28.58 2.03
C LEU A 80 3.12 29.95 1.66
N LEU A 81 1.92 29.97 1.09
CA LEU A 81 1.25 31.19 0.65
C LEU A 81 0.26 31.70 1.71
N THR A 82 0.35 32.98 2.02
CA THR A 82 -0.68 33.70 2.79
C THR A 82 -1.94 33.89 1.97
N ALA A 83 -3.05 34.22 2.62
CA ALA A 83 -4.33 34.49 1.94
C ALA A 83 -4.19 35.58 0.87
N LEU A 84 -3.48 36.67 1.19
CA LEU A 84 -3.20 37.76 0.25
C LEU A 84 -2.44 37.29 -1.00
N HIS A 85 -1.42 36.44 -0.83
CA HIS A 85 -0.67 35.89 -1.97
C HIS A 85 -1.54 35.00 -2.87
N LYS A 86 -2.47 34.23 -2.29
CA LYS A 86 -3.42 33.42 -3.06
C LYS A 86 -4.37 34.29 -3.88
N GLN A 87 -4.91 35.34 -3.28
CA GLN A 87 -5.82 36.26 -3.96
C GLN A 87 -5.15 36.96 -5.15
N ARG A 88 -3.95 37.52 -4.94
CA ARG A 88 -3.17 38.15 -6.02
C ARG A 88 -2.86 37.21 -7.19
N ARG A 89 -2.62 35.92 -6.92
CA ARG A 89 -2.40 34.91 -7.97
C ARG A 89 -3.66 34.61 -8.77
N ILE A 90 -4.83 34.62 -8.13
CA ILE A 90 -6.11 34.44 -8.81
C ILE A 90 -6.41 35.65 -9.69
N GLU A 91 -6.23 36.87 -9.15
CA GLU A 91 -6.42 38.13 -9.89
C GLU A 91 -5.49 38.25 -11.11
N PHE A 92 -4.23 37.79 -11.00
CA PHE A 92 -3.29 37.77 -12.14
C PHE A 92 -3.66 36.74 -13.21
N ALA A 93 -4.34 35.65 -12.86
CA ALA A 93 -4.68 34.56 -13.77
C ALA A 93 -6.03 34.76 -14.49
N MET A 94 -6.85 35.71 -14.03
CA MET A 94 -8.11 36.13 -14.64
C MET A 94 -7.88 37.18 -15.71
#